data_AF-A0A1C6PJN2-F1
#
_entry.id   AF-A0A1C6PJN2-F1
#
_cell.length_a   1.000
_cell.length_b   1.000
_cell.length_c   1.000
_cell.angle_alpha   90.00
_cell.angle_beta   90.00
_cell.angle_gamma   90.00
#
_symmetry.space_group_name_H-M   'P 1'
#
loop_
_entity.id
_entity.type
_entity.pdbx_description
1 polymer ?
#
loop_
_entity_poly.entity_id
_entity_poly.type
_entity_poly.pdbx_seq_one_letter_code
_entity_poly.pdbx_strand_id
1 'polypeptide(L)' 'MTEPATSAGLDPITLGDALRVAGSADFARWEDQIRRTGGCSNPVHLTGWTLTKDRTTGETLHRYSTDKEPGGAPHRLR' A
#
# COMPACT_ATOMS: atom_id res chain seq x y z
N MET A 1 -8.61 38.91 11.63
CA MET A 1 -8.00 37.57 11.73
C MET A 1 -7.38 37.28 10.39
N THR A 2 -6.06 37.13 10.32
CA THR A 2 -5.35 36.90 9.06
C THR A 2 -5.50 35.43 8.69
N GLU A 3 -6.12 35.12 7.55
CA GLU A 3 -6.08 33.77 6.99
C GLU A 3 -4.62 33.43 6.64
N PRO A 4 -4.06 32.33 7.17
CA PRO A 4 -2.74 31.91 6.75
C PRO A 4 -2.80 31.57 5.26
N ALA A 5 -1.88 32.15 4.48
CA ALA A 5 -1.72 31.83 3.07
C ALA A 5 -1.59 30.32 2.90
N THR A 6 -2.59 29.73 2.26
CA THR A 6 -2.74 28.28 2.19
C THR A 6 -1.91 27.78 1.01
N SER A 7 -0.67 27.37 1.25
CA SER A 7 0.13 26.68 0.23
C SER A 7 -0.59 25.42 -0.23
N ALA A 8 -0.93 25.36 -1.52
CA ALA A 8 -1.72 24.28 -2.14
C ALA A 8 -3.14 24.07 -1.56
N GLY A 9 -3.72 25.04 -0.84
CA GLY A 9 -5.06 24.89 -0.26
C GLY A 9 -5.13 23.98 0.97
N LEU A 10 -3.98 23.61 1.55
CA LEU A 10 -3.85 22.86 2.80
C LEU A 10 -3.38 23.73 3.98
N ASP A 11 -3.94 23.50 5.17
CA ASP A 11 -3.39 24.09 6.39
C ASP A 11 -1.95 23.55 6.65
N PRO A 12 -1.14 24.27 7.45
CA PRO A 12 0.26 23.91 7.64
C PRO A 12 0.51 22.50 8.20
N ILE A 13 -0.42 21.96 9.01
CA ILE A 13 -0.28 20.61 9.57
C ILE A 13 -0.51 19.60 8.46
N THR A 14 -1.62 19.73 7.73
CA THR A 14 -1.95 18.82 6.61
C THR A 14 -0.87 18.86 5.53
N LEU A 15 -0.32 20.04 5.22
CA LEU A 15 0.77 20.17 4.26
C LEU A 15 2.06 19.50 4.76
N GLY A 16 2.43 19.69 6.02
CA GLY A 16 3.58 19.02 6.63
C GLY A 16 3.44 17.50 6.59
N ASP A 17 2.24 17.00 6.86
CA ASP A 17 1.92 15.58 6.82
C ASP A 17 2.00 15.00 5.40
N ALA A 18 1.47 15.72 4.42
CA ALA A 18 1.57 15.34 3.00
C ALA A 18 3.03 15.28 2.53
N LEU A 19 3.84 16.29 2.86
CA LEU A 19 5.26 16.33 2.51
C LEU A 19 6.05 15.20 3.18
N ARG A 20 5.73 14.87 4.44
CA ARG A 20 6.36 13.75 5.15
C ARG A 20 6.06 12.40 4.49
N VAL A 21 4.83 12.17 4.03
CA VAL A 21 4.48 10.94 3.28
C VAL A 21 5.16 10.93 1.91
N ALA A 22 5.08 12.05 1.18
CA ALA A 22 5.69 12.20 -0.13
C ALA A 22 7.22 12.00 -0.13
N GLY A 23 7.89 12.39 0.96
CA GLY A 23 9.32 12.21 1.15
C GLY A 23 9.74 10.85 1.73
N SER A 24 8.80 9.92 1.99
CA SER A 24 9.14 8.62 2.58
C SER A 24 9.85 7.69 1.58
N ALA A 25 10.77 6.87 2.07
CA ALA A 25 11.51 5.91 1.23
C ALA A 25 10.58 4.89 0.52
N ASP A 26 9.46 4.56 1.16
CA ASP A 26 8.46 3.61 0.66
C ASP A 26 7.31 4.29 -0.12
N PHE A 27 7.43 5.58 -0.47
CA PHE A 27 6.35 6.33 -1.13
C PHE A 27 5.84 5.65 -2.41
N ALA A 28 6.74 5.15 -3.26
CA ALA A 28 6.35 4.45 -4.49
C ALA A 28 5.53 3.18 -4.23
N ARG A 29 5.81 2.47 -3.13
CA ARG A 29 5.03 1.28 -2.73
C ARG A 29 3.65 1.70 -2.21
N TRP A 30 3.58 2.74 -1.41
CA TRP A 30 2.33 3.32 -0.91
C TRP A 30 1.43 3.84 -2.04
N GLU A 31 2.01 4.54 -3.02
CA GLU A 31 1.28 5.03 -4.19
C GLU A 31 0.69 3.88 -5.03
N ASP A 32 1.46 2.82 -5.27
CA ASP A 32 0.97 1.63 -5.98
C ASP A 32 -0.17 0.93 -5.22
N GLN A 33 -0.13 0.91 -3.87
CA GLN A 33 -1.22 0.39 -3.05
C GLN A 33 -2.49 1.23 -3.19
N ILE A 34 -2.39 2.56 -3.06
CA ILE A 34 -3.55 3.48 -3.23
C ILE A 34 -4.18 3.34 -4.60
N ARG A 35 -3.36 3.27 -5.65
CA ARG A 35 -3.85 3.13 -7.02
C ARG A 35 -4.59 1.81 -7.23
N ARG A 36 -4.12 0.71 -6.62
CA ARG A 36 -4.78 -0.60 -6.71
C ARG A 36 -6.07 -0.70 -5.91
N THR A 37 -6.18 0.04 -4.81
CA THR A 37 -7.40 0.09 -3.99
C THR A 37 -8.37 1.17 -4.47
N GLY A 38 -8.03 1.92 -5.52
CA GLY A 38 -8.86 2.99 -6.08
C GLY A 38 -9.06 4.15 -5.10
N GLY A 39 -8.11 4.38 -4.19
CA GLY A 39 -8.22 5.42 -3.17
C GLY A 39 -9.16 5.09 -2.00
N CYS A 40 -9.61 3.83 -1.86
CA CYS A 40 -10.35 3.41 -0.68
C CYS A 40 -9.50 3.61 0.58
N SER A 41 -10.02 4.38 1.54
CA SER A 41 -9.35 4.67 2.81
C SER A 41 -9.34 3.48 3.78
N ASN A 42 -10.19 2.47 3.55
CA ASN A 42 -10.27 1.25 4.35
C ASN A 42 -10.59 0.03 3.47
N PRO A 43 -9.61 -0.43 2.65
CA PRO A 43 -9.81 -1.56 1.75
C PRO A 43 -9.97 -2.88 2.54
N VAL A 44 -10.51 -3.92 1.88
CA VAL A 44 -10.59 -5.25 2.49
C VAL A 44 -9.20 -5.86 2.65
N HIS A 45 -8.83 -6.20 3.89
CA HIS A 45 -7.57 -6.84 4.23
C HIS A 45 -7.70 -8.38 4.24
N LEU A 46 -7.50 -9.01 3.09
CA LEU A 46 -7.18 -10.44 2.96
C LEU A 46 -5.86 -10.83 3.67
N THR A 47 -5.84 -12.02 4.26
CA THR A 47 -4.63 -12.66 4.80
C THR A 47 -4.59 -14.11 4.33
N GLY A 48 -3.38 -14.66 4.14
CA GLY A 48 -3.19 -16.06 3.78
C GLY A 48 -1.96 -16.30 2.92
N TRP A 49 -1.95 -17.45 2.25
CA TRP A 49 -0.84 -17.87 1.41
C TRP A 49 -1.36 -18.54 0.13
N THR A 50 -0.54 -18.54 -0.90
CA THR A 50 -0.74 -19.31 -2.12
C THR A 50 0.45 -20.23 -2.36
N LEU A 51 0.19 -21.38 -2.98
CA LEU A 51 1.18 -22.36 -3.32
C LEU A 51 0.87 -22.93 -4.71
N THR A 52 1.83 -22.76 -5.62
CA THR A 52 1.78 -23.32 -6.97
C THR A 52 2.60 -24.60 -6.98
N LYS A 53 1.99 -25.70 -7.44
CA LYS A 53 2.67 -27.00 -7.58
C LYS A 53 2.76 -27.42 -9.04
N ASP A 54 3.83 -28.11 -9.39
CA ASP A 54 3.88 -28.90 -10.61
C ASP A 54 2.85 -30.03 -10.53
N ARG A 55 2.02 -30.16 -11.57
CA ARG A 55 0.92 -31.14 -11.58
C ARG A 55 1.42 -32.58 -11.70
N THR A 56 2.56 -32.80 -12.33
CA THR A 56 3.11 -34.12 -12.65
C THR A 56 3.97 -34.66 -11.52
N THR A 57 4.83 -33.83 -10.93
CA THR A 57 5.78 -34.22 -9.87
C THR A 57 5.28 -33.87 -8.46
N GLY A 58 4.33 -32.94 -8.33
CA GLY A 58 3.85 -32.42 -7.04
C GLY A 58 4.82 -31.43 -6.38
N GLU A 59 5.93 -31.09 -7.05
CA GLU A 59 6.92 -30.15 -6.56
C GLU A 59 6.33 -28.75 -6.37
N THR A 60 6.77 -28.01 -5.35
CA THR A 60 6.35 -26.62 -5.16
C THR A 60 7.16 -25.70 -6.06
N LEU A 61 6.50 -25.10 -7.04
CA LEU A 61 7.10 -24.14 -7.96
C LEU A 61 7.14 -22.72 -7.36
N HIS A 62 6.09 -22.34 -6.64
CA HIS A 62 6.03 -21.02 -6.04
C HIS A 62 5.24 -21.02 -4.74
N ARG A 63 5.69 -20.25 -3.75
CA ARG A 63 4.99 -20.01 -2.49
C ARG A 63 5.03 -18.53 -2.19
N TYR A 64 3.87 -17.96 -1.90
CA TYR A 64 3.75 -16.59 -1.46
C TYR A 64 2.87 -16.54 -0.20
N SER A 65 3.24 -15.72 0.78
CA SER A 65 2.48 -15.53 2.01
C SER A 65 2.39 -14.05 2.32
N THR A 66 1.22 -13.61 2.81
CA THR A 66 1.00 -12.24 3.25
C THR A 66 1.65 -11.93 4.61
N ASP A 67 2.16 -12.93 5.33
CA ASP A 67 2.70 -12.76 6.70
C ASP A 67 3.90 -11.81 6.78
N LYS A 68 4.61 -11.63 5.66
CA LYS A 68 5.79 -10.77 5.56
C LYS A 68 5.57 -9.54 4.69
N GLU A 69 4.34 -9.27 4.27
CA GLU A 69 4.03 -8.09 3.47
C GLU A 69 4.05 -6.82 4.34
N PRO A 70 4.80 -5.78 3.94
CA PRO A 70 4.81 -4.50 4.63
C PRO A 70 3.40 -3.88 4.71
N GLY A 71 3.01 -3.40 5.89
CA GLY A 71 1.78 -2.65 6.11
C GLY A 71 0.51 -3.47 6.32
N GLY A 72 0.59 -4.81 6.37
CA GLY A 72 -0.56 -5.68 6.68
C GLY A 72 -1.72 -5.62 5.67
N ALA A 73 -1.52 -4.94 4.53
CA ALA A 73 -2.50 -4.82 3.46
C ALA A 73 -2.12 -5.78 2.32
N PRO A 74 -2.98 -6.75 1.98
CA PRO A 74 -2.67 -7.70 0.94
C PRO A 74 -2.69 -7.05 -0.44
N HIS A 75 -1.72 -7.45 -1.26
CA HIS A 75 -1.87 -7.34 -2.70
C HIS A 75 -2.77 -8.48 -3.20
N ARG A 76 -3.77 -8.15 -4.04
CA ARG A 76 -4.49 -9.16 -4.85
C ARG A 76 -3.49 -9.84 -5.79
N LEU A 77 -3.35 -11.17 -5.69
CA LEU A 77 -2.51 -11.98 -6.58
C LEU A 77 -2.79 -11.59 -8.04
N ARG A 78 -1.73 -11.21 -8.78
CA ARG A 78 -1.79 -11.16 -10.25
C ARG A 78 -1.94 -12.57 -10.80
#